data_AF-A0A545TF96-F1
#
_entry.id   AF-A0A545TF96-F1
#
_cell.length_a   1.000
_cell.length_b   1.000
_cell.length_c   1.000
_cell.angle_alpha   90.00
_cell.angle_beta   90.00
_cell.angle_gamma   90.00
#
_symmetry.space_group_name_H-M   'P 1'
#
loop_
_entity.id
_entity.type
_entity.pdbx_description
1 polymer ?
#
loop_
_entity_poly.entity_id
_entity_poly.type
_entity_poly.pdbx_seq_one_letter_code
_entity_poly.pdbx_strand_id
1 'polypeptide(L)'
;MSIPSRPVSLRPVYSRLLAAAALAALSIPALTPQANAKNCDWRISGSFNVEHQLDEMADKFGKKQPLRNIQVKVSGKTGTALTWGEWGTVRTNGDGEFTLSKNKSCADRYFKVEVKFEDSEIELRHEHSTVPTNKKVLWYEAWNSANLGNKKPPALVELGTLTFGPGAGISGNHERADFQVYRHAELWTVYKFLNDVLEGYGPEYDFERKLVVKYPHNSALVGEAEASYVNPVTRVTYIHKDGAHDSFRMDTLIHEAAHALFYDKFHGEACLTWDLVLTHDTHDLAPNSCSAFHEGAADAFQQRFSFEQFGTAMDLPDNRASLASGVGLGEPVPRPNLVERLDEGWTSIFMAMMYEDLGRLKFGSAEDTPGSAKRVAFVGACSQPKVNLKRMIKVFLSNSEKGFFKDLTQDETRMDPFLSRAAAILANFDEEHANAIAAVHDSRLDSEPSDFLCEGVEVVKGDPLGGDLLNPSSGPPRRRGSFNN
;
A
#
# COMPACT_ATOMS: atom_id res chain seq x y z
N MET A 1 13.29 31.30 -41.95
CA MET A 1 12.98 30.13 -42.80
C MET A 1 11.62 29.63 -42.36
N SER A 2 10.59 29.96 -43.14
CA SER A 2 9.18 29.76 -42.78
C SER A 2 8.55 28.76 -43.75
N ILE A 3 8.03 27.66 -43.22
CA ILE A 3 7.35 26.62 -43.97
C ILE A 3 5.85 26.96 -43.97
N PRO A 4 5.18 27.11 -45.12
CA PRO A 4 3.75 27.40 -45.15
C PRO A 4 2.91 26.12 -45.10
N SER A 5 1.98 26.09 -44.16
CA SER A 5 0.90 25.10 -44.01
C SER A 5 -0.19 25.30 -45.08
N ARG A 6 -0.53 24.24 -45.82
CA ARG A 6 -1.73 24.17 -46.68
C ARG A 6 -2.82 23.33 -45.98
N PRO A 7 -4.08 23.79 -45.93
CA PRO A 7 -5.20 22.96 -45.50
C PRO A 7 -5.76 22.17 -46.70
N VAL A 8 -5.92 20.85 -46.52
CA VAL A 8 -6.62 19.98 -47.48
C VAL A 8 -8.11 19.99 -47.13
N SER A 9 -8.91 20.52 -48.06
CA SER A 9 -10.37 20.50 -48.04
C SER A 9 -10.85 19.19 -48.67
N LEU A 10 -11.62 18.40 -47.92
CA LEU A 10 -12.34 17.23 -48.44
C LEU A 10 -13.83 17.57 -48.51
N ARG A 11 -14.34 17.72 -49.74
CA ARG A 11 -15.78 17.71 -50.04
C ARG A 11 -16.26 16.26 -50.22
N PRO A 12 -17.48 15.90 -49.80
CA PRO A 12 -18.05 14.59 -50.11
C PRO A 12 -18.72 14.62 -51.50
N VAL A 13 -18.34 13.68 -52.36
CA VAL A 13 -19.06 13.39 -53.60
C VAL A 13 -19.99 12.21 -53.33
N TYR A 14 -21.30 12.48 -53.33
CA TYR A 14 -22.33 11.46 -53.47
C TYR A 14 -22.30 10.90 -54.89
N SER A 15 -22.27 9.57 -55.05
CA SER A 15 -22.84 8.88 -56.21
C SER A 15 -23.12 7.41 -55.93
N ARG A 16 -24.42 7.13 -55.80
CA ARG A 16 -25.19 6.01 -56.36
C ARG A 16 -24.45 4.71 -56.69
N LEU A 17 -24.83 3.63 -56.01
CA LEU A 17 -24.95 2.30 -56.59
C LEU A 17 -26.14 1.58 -55.97
N LEU A 18 -27.22 1.51 -56.75
CA LEU A 18 -28.34 0.60 -56.59
C LEU A 18 -27.87 -0.79 -57.00
N ALA A 19 -27.85 -1.73 -56.07
CA ALA A 19 -27.75 -3.15 -56.37
C ALA A 19 -29.03 -3.83 -55.88
N ALA A 20 -29.82 -4.31 -56.84
CA ALA A 20 -31.00 -5.11 -56.64
C ALA A 20 -30.60 -6.47 -56.04
N ALA A 21 -31.05 -6.75 -54.81
CA ALA A 21 -31.05 -8.09 -54.26
C ALA A 21 -32.48 -8.63 -54.33
N ALA A 22 -32.68 -9.62 -55.20
CA ALA A 22 -33.94 -10.33 -55.37
C ALA A 22 -34.31 -11.06 -54.07
N LEU A 23 -35.53 -10.83 -53.60
CA LEU A 23 -36.18 -11.60 -52.54
C LEU A 23 -36.38 -13.05 -53.01
N ALA A 24 -35.54 -13.96 -52.52
CA ALA A 24 -35.93 -15.35 -52.38
C ALA A 24 -36.61 -15.49 -51.01
N ALA A 25 -37.95 -15.51 -51.00
CA ALA A 25 -38.75 -15.80 -49.83
C ALA A 25 -38.58 -17.28 -49.44
N LEU A 26 -37.49 -17.58 -48.71
CA LEU A 26 -37.40 -18.80 -47.92
C LEU A 26 -38.46 -18.71 -46.83
N SER A 27 -39.41 -19.63 -46.89
CA SER A 27 -40.44 -19.84 -45.89
C SER A 27 -39.75 -20.22 -44.58
N ILE A 28 -39.50 -19.22 -43.73
CA ILE A 28 -39.07 -19.45 -42.34
C ILE A 28 -40.22 -20.23 -41.70
N PRO A 29 -40.01 -21.49 -41.25
CA PRO A 29 -41.05 -22.18 -40.49
C PRO A 29 -41.41 -21.27 -39.32
N ALA A 30 -42.69 -20.91 -39.24
CA ALA A 30 -43.21 -20.10 -38.15
C ALA A 30 -42.72 -20.73 -36.85
N LEU A 31 -41.84 -20.01 -36.15
CA LEU A 31 -41.42 -20.33 -34.79
C LEU A 31 -42.71 -20.53 -34.02
N THR A 32 -43.01 -21.79 -33.71
CA THR A 32 -44.09 -22.15 -32.82
C THR A 32 -43.91 -21.30 -31.57
N PRO A 33 -44.97 -20.61 -31.09
CA PRO A 33 -44.87 -19.80 -29.89
C PRO A 33 -44.29 -20.70 -28.80
N GLN A 34 -43.04 -20.40 -28.42
CA GLN A 34 -42.29 -21.16 -27.45
C GLN A 34 -43.16 -21.15 -26.19
N ALA A 35 -43.78 -22.29 -25.88
CA ALA A 35 -44.71 -22.43 -24.78
C ALA A 35 -44.11 -21.73 -23.56
N ASN A 36 -44.82 -20.73 -23.02
CA ASN A 36 -44.33 -19.83 -21.97
C ASN A 36 -43.58 -20.64 -20.92
N ALA A 37 -42.25 -20.68 -21.02
CA ALA A 37 -41.45 -21.50 -20.14
C ALA A 37 -41.67 -20.92 -18.74
N LYS A 38 -42.16 -21.76 -17.81
CA LYS A 38 -42.43 -21.35 -16.43
C LYS A 38 -41.20 -20.59 -15.93
N ASN A 39 -41.41 -19.40 -15.36
CA ASN A 39 -40.34 -18.65 -14.72
C ASN A 39 -40.13 -19.14 -13.29
N CYS A 40 -38.87 -19.16 -12.87
CA CYS A 40 -38.42 -19.50 -11.54
C CYS A 40 -37.69 -18.29 -10.96
N ASP A 41 -37.84 -18.07 -9.66
CA ASP A 41 -37.03 -17.13 -8.91
C ASP A 41 -35.75 -17.83 -8.50
N TRP A 42 -34.68 -17.54 -9.24
CA TRP A 42 -33.37 -18.06 -8.94
C TRP A 42 -32.71 -17.19 -7.89
N ARG A 43 -32.13 -17.82 -6.86
CA ARG A 43 -31.36 -17.16 -5.82
C ARG A 43 -30.02 -17.86 -5.67
N ILE A 44 -28.94 -17.11 -5.82
CA ILE A 44 -27.56 -17.57 -5.63
C ILE A 44 -26.97 -16.77 -4.47
N SER A 45 -26.48 -17.46 -3.45
CA SER A 45 -25.89 -16.83 -2.26
C SER A 45 -24.70 -17.62 -1.73
N GLY A 46 -23.84 -16.93 -0.98
CA GLY A 46 -22.67 -17.50 -0.34
C GLY A 46 -21.88 -16.41 0.38
N SER A 47 -20.73 -16.77 0.92
CA SER A 47 -19.79 -15.81 1.51
C SER A 47 -18.36 -16.06 1.06
N PHE A 48 -17.52 -15.03 1.14
CA PHE A 48 -16.10 -15.09 0.79
C PHE A 48 -15.24 -14.72 1.98
N ASN A 49 -14.23 -15.54 2.27
CA ASN A 49 -13.19 -15.26 3.26
C ASN A 49 -11.81 -15.28 2.61
N VAL A 50 -10.84 -14.59 3.20
CA VAL A 50 -9.42 -14.82 2.97
C VAL A 50 -8.83 -15.58 4.16
N GLU A 51 -7.88 -16.46 3.89
CA GLU A 51 -7.01 -17.07 4.90
C GLU A 51 -5.66 -16.33 4.88
N HIS A 52 -5.36 -15.65 5.98
CA HIS A 52 -4.23 -14.74 6.06
C HIS A 52 -2.90 -15.47 5.92
N GLN A 53 -2.00 -14.85 5.16
CA GLN A 53 -0.63 -15.31 4.92
C GLN A 53 0.40 -14.40 5.59
N LEU A 54 -0.02 -13.22 6.02
CA LEU A 54 0.77 -12.30 6.82
C LEU A 54 0.45 -12.57 8.30
N ASP A 55 1.48 -12.87 9.09
CA ASP A 55 1.33 -13.18 10.51
C ASP A 55 0.65 -12.02 11.25
N GLU A 56 0.97 -10.77 10.89
CA GLU A 56 0.38 -9.58 11.48
C GLU A 56 -1.15 -9.51 11.31
N MET A 57 -1.65 -9.90 10.12
CA MET A 57 -3.10 -9.95 9.86
C MET A 57 -3.75 -11.15 10.56
N ALA A 58 -3.08 -12.31 10.54
CA ALA A 58 -3.56 -13.52 11.17
C ALA A 58 -3.66 -13.37 12.71
N ASP A 59 -2.71 -12.70 13.33
CA ASP A 59 -2.68 -12.44 14.77
C ASP A 59 -3.76 -11.42 15.16
N LYS A 60 -3.98 -10.38 14.35
CA LYS A 60 -4.94 -9.31 14.64
C LYS A 60 -6.40 -9.73 14.39
N PHE A 61 -6.67 -10.43 13.29
CA PHE A 61 -8.04 -10.74 12.84
C PHE A 61 -8.38 -12.23 12.90
N GLY A 62 -7.44 -13.07 13.34
CA GLY A 62 -7.53 -14.52 13.27
C GLY A 62 -7.13 -15.05 11.89
N LYS A 63 -6.94 -16.37 11.77
CA LYS A 63 -6.45 -16.99 10.52
C LYS A 63 -7.33 -16.73 9.29
N LYS A 64 -8.61 -16.41 9.47
CA LYS A 64 -9.55 -16.20 8.38
C LYS A 64 -10.38 -14.95 8.64
N GLN A 65 -10.54 -14.12 7.62
CA GLN A 65 -11.34 -12.90 7.67
C GLN A 65 -12.34 -12.84 6.52
N PRO A 66 -13.59 -12.37 6.73
CA PRO A 66 -14.52 -12.13 5.64
C PRO A 66 -14.02 -11.04 4.67
N LEU A 67 -14.18 -11.28 3.37
CA LEU A 67 -13.86 -10.32 2.31
C LEU A 67 -15.03 -9.38 2.08
N ARG A 68 -14.98 -8.22 2.72
CA ARG A 68 -15.99 -7.17 2.56
C ARG A 68 -15.82 -6.37 1.28
N ASN A 69 -16.94 -5.88 0.76
CA ASN A 69 -17.03 -4.95 -0.37
C ASN A 69 -16.32 -5.41 -1.66
N ILE A 70 -16.11 -6.71 -1.87
CA ILE A 70 -15.61 -7.22 -3.16
C ILE A 70 -16.75 -7.30 -4.17
N GLN A 71 -16.46 -7.12 -5.46
CA GLN A 71 -17.48 -7.29 -6.49
C GLN A 71 -17.66 -8.78 -6.82
N VAL A 72 -18.90 -9.24 -6.87
CA VAL A 72 -19.28 -10.62 -7.19
C VAL A 72 -20.19 -10.62 -8.41
N LYS A 73 -19.77 -11.29 -9.48
CA LYS A 73 -20.53 -11.43 -10.72
C LYS A 73 -21.06 -12.85 -10.82
N VAL A 74 -22.37 -12.97 -11.01
CA VAL A 74 -23.02 -14.26 -11.28
C VAL A 74 -23.37 -14.31 -12.76
N SER A 75 -22.89 -15.36 -13.43
CA SER A 75 -23.24 -15.66 -14.82
C SER A 75 -23.97 -16.99 -14.90
N GLY A 76 -24.92 -17.10 -15.83
CA GLY A 76 -25.68 -18.32 -16.05
C GLY A 76 -25.68 -18.73 -17.53
N LYS A 77 -25.73 -20.03 -17.79
CA LYS A 77 -25.92 -20.59 -19.14
C LYS A 77 -26.91 -21.75 -19.12
N THR A 78 -27.61 -21.96 -20.23
CA THR A 78 -28.59 -23.05 -20.39
C THR A 78 -27.99 -24.21 -21.18
N GLY A 79 -28.14 -25.44 -20.69
CA GLY A 79 -27.77 -26.64 -21.44
C GLY A 79 -26.33 -26.63 -21.99
N THR A 80 -26.20 -26.84 -23.31
CA THR A 80 -24.93 -26.91 -24.06
C THR A 80 -24.41 -25.55 -24.55
N ALA A 81 -25.00 -24.44 -24.12
CA ALA A 81 -24.54 -23.11 -24.54
C ALA A 81 -23.03 -22.93 -24.26
N LEU A 82 -22.32 -22.44 -25.28
CA LEU A 82 -20.87 -22.20 -25.20
C LEU A 82 -20.55 -20.90 -24.44
N THR A 83 -21.50 -19.96 -24.38
CA THR A 83 -21.30 -18.65 -23.77
C THR A 83 -22.00 -18.53 -22.42
N TRP A 84 -21.37 -17.80 -21.51
CA TRP A 84 -21.95 -17.42 -20.22
C TRP A 84 -22.65 -16.06 -20.35
N GLY A 85 -23.93 -15.99 -19.99
CA GLY A 85 -24.66 -14.74 -19.92
C GLY A 85 -24.58 -14.13 -18.52
N GLU A 86 -24.21 -12.86 -18.41
CA GLU A 86 -24.20 -12.16 -17.12
C GLU A 86 -25.63 -12.04 -16.57
N TRP A 87 -25.83 -12.40 -15.31
CA TRP A 87 -27.10 -12.25 -14.62
C TRP A 87 -27.13 -11.00 -13.76
N GLY A 88 -25.99 -10.66 -13.18
CA GLY A 88 -25.74 -9.38 -12.54
C GLY A 88 -24.48 -9.41 -11.70
N THR A 89 -24.18 -8.24 -11.13
CA THR A 89 -23.06 -8.02 -10.23
C THR A 89 -23.59 -7.43 -8.91
N VAL A 90 -23.08 -7.93 -7.79
CA VAL A 90 -23.38 -7.46 -6.42
C VAL A 90 -22.06 -7.23 -5.66
N ARG A 91 -22.13 -6.67 -4.46
CA ARG A 91 -20.98 -6.54 -3.55
C ARG A 91 -21.20 -7.36 -2.29
N THR A 92 -20.14 -7.87 -1.69
CA THR A 92 -20.22 -8.51 -0.38
C THR A 92 -20.48 -7.48 0.73
N ASN A 93 -21.22 -7.87 1.76
CA ASN A 93 -21.40 -7.07 2.98
C ASN A 93 -20.17 -7.18 3.92
N GLY A 94 -20.28 -6.65 5.15
CA GLY A 94 -19.22 -6.72 6.16
C GLY A 94 -18.84 -8.14 6.57
N ASP A 95 -19.77 -9.09 6.48
CA ASP A 95 -19.59 -10.51 6.80
C ASP A 95 -19.14 -11.32 5.58
N GLY A 96 -18.75 -10.65 4.48
CA GLY A 96 -18.32 -11.30 3.24
C GLY A 96 -19.44 -11.98 2.46
N GLU A 97 -20.71 -11.80 2.86
CA GLU A 97 -21.86 -12.45 2.25
C GLU A 97 -22.37 -11.71 1.02
N PHE A 98 -22.89 -12.47 0.05
CA PHE A 98 -23.60 -11.93 -1.10
C PHE A 98 -24.88 -12.72 -1.39
N THR A 99 -25.84 -12.05 -2.02
CA THR A 99 -27.04 -12.70 -2.57
C THR A 99 -27.43 -12.03 -3.88
N LEU A 100 -27.67 -12.81 -4.92
CA LEU A 100 -28.21 -12.37 -6.19
C LEU A 100 -29.48 -13.13 -6.52
N SER A 101 -30.57 -12.41 -6.78
CA SER A 101 -31.87 -12.98 -7.17
C SER A 101 -32.29 -12.53 -8.57
N LYS A 102 -32.78 -13.44 -9.40
CA LYS A 102 -33.28 -13.16 -10.75
C LYS A 102 -34.47 -14.05 -11.11
N ASN A 103 -35.53 -13.43 -11.65
CA ASN A 103 -36.62 -14.15 -12.31
C ASN A 103 -36.18 -14.53 -13.74
N LYS A 104 -36.06 -15.83 -14.01
CA LYS A 104 -35.64 -16.38 -15.31
C LYS A 104 -36.39 -17.68 -15.56
N SER A 105 -36.41 -18.19 -16.81
CA SER A 105 -37.05 -19.47 -17.09
C SER A 105 -36.48 -20.59 -16.20
N CYS A 106 -37.36 -21.51 -15.77
CA CYS A 106 -37.04 -22.70 -14.98
C CYS A 106 -36.23 -23.75 -15.75
N ALA A 107 -35.75 -23.44 -16.95
CA ALA A 107 -34.87 -24.33 -17.70
C ALA A 107 -33.61 -24.62 -16.90
N ASP A 108 -33.06 -25.83 -17.05
CA ASP A 108 -31.83 -26.24 -16.39
C ASP A 108 -30.66 -25.32 -16.73
N ARG A 109 -29.88 -24.95 -15.71
CA ARG A 109 -28.79 -23.99 -15.85
C ARG A 109 -27.52 -24.45 -15.19
N TYR A 110 -26.43 -23.91 -15.70
CA TYR A 110 -25.15 -23.87 -15.01
C TYR A 110 -24.87 -22.44 -14.56
N PHE A 111 -24.13 -22.32 -13.47
CA PHE A 111 -23.76 -21.06 -12.86
C PHE A 111 -22.25 -20.94 -12.74
N LYS A 112 -21.77 -19.72 -12.91
CA LYS A 112 -20.40 -19.33 -12.65
C LYS A 112 -20.41 -18.08 -11.79
N VAL A 113 -19.66 -18.11 -10.71
CA VAL A 113 -19.45 -17.00 -9.79
C VAL A 113 -18.01 -16.55 -9.92
N GLU A 114 -17.83 -15.27 -10.21
CA GLU A 114 -16.53 -14.64 -10.35
C GLU A 114 -16.42 -13.46 -9.36
N VAL A 115 -15.23 -13.21 -8.84
CA VAL A 115 -14.94 -12.08 -7.96
C VAL A 115 -13.96 -11.10 -8.58
N LYS A 116 -14.01 -9.83 -8.15
CA LYS A 116 -13.09 -8.78 -8.57
C LYS A 116 -12.75 -7.85 -7.40
N PHE A 117 -11.46 -7.56 -7.24
CA PHE A 117 -10.92 -6.68 -6.20
C PHE A 117 -10.75 -5.24 -6.73
N GLU A 118 -11.86 -4.51 -6.76
CA GLU A 118 -11.89 -3.12 -7.20
C GLU A 118 -13.09 -2.37 -6.60
N ASP A 119 -12.87 -1.16 -6.13
CA ASP A 119 -13.93 -0.19 -5.84
C ASP A 119 -13.49 1.26 -6.11
N SER A 120 -14.15 2.22 -5.46
CA SER A 120 -13.84 3.65 -5.58
C SER A 120 -12.49 4.02 -4.96
N GLU A 121 -12.00 3.24 -4.01
CA GLU A 121 -10.82 3.55 -3.18
C GLU A 121 -9.62 2.70 -3.55
N ILE A 122 -9.82 1.43 -3.94
CA ILE A 122 -8.74 0.48 -4.21
C ILE A 122 -8.93 -0.22 -5.56
N GLU A 123 -7.85 -0.38 -6.31
CA GLU A 123 -7.80 -1.16 -7.56
C GLU A 123 -6.59 -2.10 -7.56
N LEU A 124 -6.84 -3.42 -7.59
CA LEU A 124 -5.76 -4.42 -7.68
C LEU A 124 -5.55 -4.89 -9.12
N ARG A 125 -4.40 -4.55 -9.69
CA ARG A 125 -4.02 -4.84 -11.08
C ARG A 125 -3.17 -6.11 -11.19
N HIS A 126 -3.32 -6.78 -12.33
CA HIS A 126 -2.52 -7.95 -12.71
C HIS A 126 -1.25 -7.54 -13.48
N GLU A 127 -0.20 -8.36 -13.41
CA GLU A 127 1.11 -8.20 -14.09
C GLU A 127 1.03 -7.72 -15.55
N HIS A 128 0.31 -8.44 -16.41
CA HIS A 128 0.13 -8.15 -17.85
C HIS A 128 -0.80 -6.94 -18.17
N SER A 129 -1.19 -6.15 -17.17
CA SER A 129 -2.01 -4.94 -17.32
C SER A 129 -1.29 -3.76 -18.02
N THR A 130 0.00 -3.90 -18.38
CA THR A 130 0.75 -2.86 -19.09
C THR A 130 0.39 -2.75 -20.57
N VAL A 131 -0.31 -3.75 -21.14
CA VAL A 131 -0.81 -3.72 -22.51
C VAL A 131 -2.17 -3.00 -22.55
N PRO A 132 -2.35 -1.95 -23.38
CA PRO A 132 -3.61 -1.17 -23.45
C PRO A 132 -4.88 -1.98 -23.75
N THR A 133 -4.73 -3.20 -24.28
CA THR A 133 -5.84 -4.08 -24.70
C THR A 133 -6.25 -5.11 -23.63
N ASN A 134 -5.47 -5.28 -22.55
CA ASN A 134 -5.79 -6.22 -21.49
C ASN A 134 -6.63 -5.54 -20.38
N LYS A 135 -7.57 -6.28 -19.80
CA LYS A 135 -8.31 -5.82 -18.62
C LYS A 135 -7.31 -5.64 -17.47
N LYS A 136 -7.21 -4.40 -16.95
CA LYS A 136 -6.26 -4.05 -15.89
C LYS A 136 -6.51 -4.82 -14.59
N VAL A 137 -7.78 -5.04 -14.29
CA VAL A 137 -8.28 -5.83 -13.15
C VAL A 137 -9.00 -7.07 -13.69
N LEU A 138 -8.68 -8.25 -13.12
CA LEU A 138 -9.26 -9.52 -13.55
C LEU A 138 -10.52 -9.89 -12.74
N TRP A 139 -11.40 -10.64 -13.39
CA TRP A 139 -12.43 -11.42 -12.72
C TRP A 139 -11.87 -12.81 -12.44
N TYR A 140 -11.83 -13.22 -11.18
CA TYR A 140 -11.37 -14.54 -10.76
C TYR A 140 -12.55 -15.48 -10.62
N GLU A 141 -12.51 -16.64 -11.28
CA GLU A 141 -13.55 -17.66 -11.12
C GLU A 141 -13.46 -18.26 -9.71
N ALA A 142 -14.50 -18.04 -8.91
CA ALA A 142 -14.56 -18.52 -7.53
C ALA A 142 -15.34 -19.82 -7.38
N TRP A 143 -16.34 -20.04 -8.25
CA TRP A 143 -17.12 -21.26 -8.29
C TRP A 143 -17.78 -21.46 -9.65
N ASN A 144 -17.88 -22.72 -10.08
CA ASN A 144 -18.48 -23.08 -11.36
C ASN A 144 -19.23 -24.41 -11.28
N SER A 145 -20.55 -24.36 -11.42
CA SER A 145 -21.40 -25.52 -11.29
C SER A 145 -21.19 -26.56 -12.41
N ALA A 146 -20.57 -26.17 -13.53
CA ALA A 146 -20.24 -27.11 -14.60
C ALA A 146 -19.20 -28.15 -14.14
N ASN A 147 -18.39 -27.83 -13.14
CA ASN A 147 -17.37 -28.73 -12.58
C ASN A 147 -17.99 -29.82 -11.68
N LEU A 148 -19.27 -29.70 -11.30
CA LEU A 148 -19.97 -30.64 -10.42
C LEU A 148 -20.52 -31.89 -11.15
N GLY A 149 -20.13 -32.10 -12.43
CA GLY A 149 -20.45 -33.28 -13.23
C GLY A 149 -21.95 -33.47 -13.48
N ASN A 150 -22.50 -32.84 -14.53
CA ASN A 150 -23.91 -32.92 -14.98
C ASN A 150 -25.02 -32.70 -13.93
N LYS A 151 -24.69 -32.51 -12.64
CA LYS A 151 -25.63 -32.19 -11.58
C LYS A 151 -26.05 -30.73 -11.74
N LYS A 152 -27.30 -30.56 -12.16
CA LYS A 152 -27.92 -29.25 -12.35
C LYS A 152 -28.36 -28.72 -10.98
N PRO A 153 -27.88 -27.54 -10.56
CA PRO A 153 -28.26 -26.97 -9.27
C PRO A 153 -29.75 -26.56 -9.25
N PRO A 154 -30.40 -26.62 -8.07
CA PRO A 154 -31.78 -26.14 -7.89
C PRO A 154 -31.88 -24.62 -8.00
N ALA A 155 -33.11 -24.09 -7.99
CA ALA A 155 -33.37 -22.65 -8.08
C ALA A 155 -32.75 -21.83 -6.93
N LEU A 156 -32.59 -22.46 -5.76
CA LEU A 156 -31.87 -21.93 -4.61
C LEU A 156 -30.48 -22.55 -4.56
N VAL A 157 -29.44 -21.76 -4.81
CA VAL A 157 -28.04 -22.18 -4.78
C VAL A 157 -27.33 -21.51 -3.61
N GLU A 158 -26.97 -22.31 -2.61
CA GLU A 158 -26.21 -21.87 -1.44
C GLU A 158 -24.80 -22.44 -1.53
N LEU A 159 -23.82 -21.57 -1.76
CA LEU A 159 -22.41 -21.95 -1.95
C LEU A 159 -21.68 -22.21 -0.63
N GLY A 160 -22.28 -21.83 0.50
CA GLY A 160 -21.60 -21.75 1.79
C GLY A 160 -20.50 -20.68 1.77
N THR A 161 -19.45 -20.89 2.56
CA THR A 161 -18.28 -20.00 2.64
C THR A 161 -17.16 -20.52 1.75
N LEU A 162 -16.79 -19.70 0.76
CA LEU A 162 -15.63 -19.93 -0.11
C LEU A 162 -14.44 -19.17 0.46
N THR A 163 -13.31 -19.84 0.67
CA THR A 163 -12.10 -19.23 1.24
C THR A 163 -11.01 -19.09 0.19
N PHE A 164 -10.37 -17.93 0.09
CA PHE A 164 -9.14 -17.71 -0.66
C PHE A 164 -7.96 -18.05 0.25
N GLY A 165 -7.21 -19.11 -0.04
CA GLY A 165 -6.15 -19.57 0.84
C GLY A 165 -5.40 -20.81 0.33
N PRO A 166 -4.25 -21.14 0.93
CA PRO A 166 -3.48 -22.33 0.56
C PRO A 166 -4.30 -23.60 0.83
N GLY A 167 -4.61 -24.37 -0.21
CA GLY A 167 -5.39 -25.60 -0.12
C GLY A 167 -6.92 -25.40 -0.10
N ALA A 168 -7.41 -24.16 -0.23
CA ALA A 168 -8.83 -23.90 -0.32
C ALA A 168 -9.38 -24.25 -1.71
N GLY A 169 -10.55 -24.90 -1.73
CA GLY A 169 -11.19 -25.45 -2.93
C GLY A 169 -11.78 -24.44 -3.91
N ILE A 170 -11.29 -23.19 -3.95
CA ILE A 170 -11.57 -22.27 -5.05
C ILE A 170 -10.74 -22.74 -6.25
N SER A 171 -11.22 -23.82 -6.85
CA SER A 171 -10.61 -24.47 -8.01
C SER A 171 -11.08 -23.76 -9.28
N GLY A 172 -10.36 -22.71 -9.67
CA GLY A 172 -10.07 -22.57 -11.09
C GLY A 172 -9.28 -23.82 -11.53
N ASN A 173 -9.43 -24.28 -12.77
CA ASN A 173 -8.69 -25.40 -13.36
C ASN A 173 -7.17 -25.11 -13.54
N HIS A 174 -6.56 -24.38 -12.63
CA HIS A 174 -5.15 -24.01 -12.65
C HIS A 174 -4.44 -24.68 -11.49
N GLU A 175 -4.03 -25.92 -11.77
CA GLU A 175 -2.99 -26.63 -11.04
C GLU A 175 -1.84 -25.65 -10.72
N ARG A 176 -1.56 -25.44 -9.43
CA ARG A 176 -0.36 -24.74 -8.91
C ARG A 176 -0.15 -23.26 -9.30
N ALA A 177 -0.95 -22.67 -10.19
CA ALA A 177 -0.63 -21.38 -10.81
C ALA A 177 -1.36 -20.15 -10.23
N ASP A 178 -2.49 -20.27 -9.52
CA ASP A 178 -3.23 -19.09 -9.04
C ASP A 178 -2.95 -18.71 -7.57
N PHE A 179 -1.68 -18.70 -7.14
CA PHE A 179 -1.29 -18.01 -5.89
C PHE A 179 -1.69 -16.53 -5.90
N GLN A 180 -1.83 -15.94 -7.09
CA GLN A 180 -2.11 -14.52 -7.25
C GLN A 180 -3.49 -14.11 -6.72
N VAL A 181 -4.55 -14.87 -6.97
CA VAL A 181 -5.89 -14.48 -6.49
C VAL A 181 -5.93 -14.43 -4.96
N TYR A 182 -5.20 -15.34 -4.29
CA TYR A 182 -5.07 -15.35 -2.84
C TYR A 182 -4.29 -14.13 -2.35
N ARG A 183 -3.18 -13.80 -3.01
CA ARG A 183 -2.40 -12.59 -2.70
C ARG A 183 -3.21 -11.31 -2.96
N HIS A 184 -4.06 -11.27 -4.00
CA HIS A 184 -4.97 -10.15 -4.23
C HIS A 184 -6.05 -10.04 -3.15
N ALA A 185 -6.60 -11.17 -2.68
CA ALA A 185 -7.53 -11.16 -1.56
C ALA A 185 -6.86 -10.62 -0.28
N GLU A 186 -5.62 -11.02 -0.02
CA GLU A 186 -4.85 -10.54 1.14
C GLU A 186 -4.50 -9.04 1.00
N LEU A 187 -4.01 -8.58 -0.16
CA LEU A 187 -3.77 -7.15 -0.45
C LEU A 187 -5.03 -6.33 -0.25
N TRP A 188 -6.18 -6.85 -0.72
CA TRP A 188 -7.46 -6.19 -0.53
C TRP A 188 -7.74 -5.97 0.95
N THR A 189 -7.52 -6.99 1.81
CA THR A 189 -7.72 -6.85 3.24
C THR A 189 -6.73 -5.90 3.91
N VAL A 190 -5.44 -5.95 3.55
CA VAL A 190 -4.41 -5.05 4.11
C VAL A 190 -4.72 -3.60 3.78
N TYR A 191 -4.99 -3.28 2.52
CA TYR A 191 -5.25 -1.89 2.12
C TYR A 191 -6.62 -1.39 2.57
N LYS A 192 -7.63 -2.27 2.68
CA LYS A 192 -8.90 -1.90 3.33
C LYS A 192 -8.73 -1.61 4.81
N PHE A 193 -7.88 -2.38 5.50
CA PHE A 193 -7.56 -2.10 6.89
C PHE A 193 -6.81 -0.77 7.04
N LEU A 194 -5.82 -0.50 6.19
CA LEU A 194 -5.12 0.79 6.18
C LEU A 194 -6.09 1.96 5.95
N ASN A 195 -6.99 1.86 4.96
CA ASN A 195 -8.00 2.88 4.71
C ASN A 195 -8.89 3.11 5.94
N ASP A 196 -9.39 2.05 6.60
CA ASP A 196 -10.21 2.22 7.80
C ASP A 196 -9.46 2.96 8.93
N VAL A 197 -8.15 2.70 9.09
CA VAL A 197 -7.32 3.37 10.09
C VAL A 197 -7.20 4.86 9.76
N LEU A 198 -6.93 5.20 8.50
CA LEU A 198 -6.82 6.59 8.03
C LEU A 198 -8.18 7.32 8.12
N GLU A 199 -9.27 6.68 7.71
CA GLU A 199 -10.63 7.24 7.83
C GLU A 199 -10.97 7.50 9.30
N GLY A 200 -10.55 6.61 10.21
CA GLY A 200 -10.67 6.79 11.66
C GLY A 200 -9.91 8.01 12.20
N TYR A 201 -8.89 8.51 11.48
CA TYR A 201 -8.22 9.77 11.80
C TYR A 201 -9.01 10.99 11.31
N GLY A 202 -9.75 10.85 10.21
CA GLY A 202 -10.58 11.88 9.58
C GLY A 202 -10.38 11.92 8.05
N PRO A 203 -11.34 12.47 7.30
CA PRO A 203 -11.31 12.47 5.83
C PRO A 203 -10.12 13.24 5.24
N GLU A 204 -9.48 14.14 5.99
CA GLU A 204 -8.27 14.84 5.55
C GLU A 204 -7.03 13.92 5.46
N TYR A 205 -7.04 12.78 6.15
CA TYR A 205 -5.95 11.79 6.17
C TYR A 205 -6.09 10.71 5.09
N ASP A 206 -7.22 10.69 4.37
CA ASP A 206 -7.46 9.74 3.30
C ASP A 206 -6.52 9.97 2.10
N PHE A 207 -6.35 8.90 1.32
CA PHE A 207 -5.75 9.02 -0.01
C PHE A 207 -6.60 9.98 -0.87
N GLU A 208 -5.97 10.98 -1.49
CA GLU A 208 -6.70 11.91 -2.36
C GLU A 208 -7.15 11.25 -3.66
N ARG A 209 -6.52 10.13 -3.99
CA ARG A 209 -6.76 9.32 -5.18
C ARG A 209 -7.02 7.88 -4.79
N LYS A 210 -7.59 7.15 -5.75
CA LYS A 210 -7.70 5.71 -5.66
C LYS A 210 -6.30 5.08 -5.50
N LEU A 211 -6.11 4.26 -4.47
CA LEU A 211 -4.91 3.45 -4.30
C LEU A 211 -4.90 2.32 -5.35
N VAL A 212 -3.92 2.35 -6.25
CA VAL A 212 -3.79 1.36 -7.30
C VAL A 212 -2.58 0.51 -7.02
N VAL A 213 -2.77 -0.79 -6.80
CA VAL A 213 -1.67 -1.72 -6.52
C VAL A 213 -1.58 -2.77 -7.61
N LYS A 214 -0.38 -3.00 -8.14
CA LYS A 214 -0.10 -4.02 -9.13
C LYS A 214 0.71 -5.14 -8.51
N TYR A 215 0.17 -6.36 -8.59
CA TYR A 215 0.87 -7.57 -8.15
C TYR A 215 0.47 -8.79 -9.02
N PRO A 216 1.40 -9.69 -9.36
CA PRO A 216 2.84 -9.50 -9.21
C PRO A 216 3.36 -8.44 -10.18
N HIS A 217 4.52 -7.88 -9.86
CA HIS A 217 5.28 -7.03 -10.78
C HIS A 217 6.67 -7.60 -11.01
N ASN A 218 7.07 -7.67 -12.28
CA ASN A 218 8.36 -8.13 -12.79
C ASN A 218 8.63 -7.47 -14.15
N SER A 219 8.93 -6.18 -14.15
CA SER A 219 9.28 -5.45 -15.38
C SER A 219 10.67 -5.83 -15.89
N ALA A 220 10.72 -6.50 -17.04
CA ALA A 220 11.97 -6.70 -17.77
C ALA A 220 12.66 -5.37 -18.18
N LEU A 221 11.96 -4.22 -18.10
CA LEU A 221 12.53 -2.90 -18.40
C LEU A 221 13.43 -2.37 -17.27
N VAL A 222 13.25 -2.85 -16.03
CA VAL A 222 14.00 -2.41 -14.84
C VAL A 222 15.09 -3.42 -14.45
N GLY A 223 15.04 -4.64 -14.98
CA GLY A 223 16.05 -5.69 -14.79
C GLY A 223 15.77 -6.57 -13.56
N GLU A 224 16.72 -7.45 -13.21
CA GLU A 224 16.62 -8.38 -12.05
C GLU A 224 16.83 -7.68 -10.69
N ALA A 225 17.13 -6.38 -10.68
CA ALA A 225 17.32 -5.57 -9.47
C ALA A 225 16.04 -4.82 -9.04
N GLU A 226 14.87 -5.19 -9.58
CA GLU A 226 13.63 -4.45 -9.30
C GLU A 226 13.16 -4.66 -7.86
N ALA A 227 13.10 -3.57 -7.10
CA ALA A 227 12.44 -3.51 -5.79
C ALA A 227 10.95 -3.18 -5.95
N SER A 228 10.18 -3.31 -4.86
CA SER A 228 8.84 -2.71 -4.83
C SER A 228 8.97 -1.19 -4.81
N TYR A 229 8.03 -0.49 -5.44
CA TYR A 229 8.05 0.98 -5.47
C TYR A 229 6.66 1.55 -5.74
N VAL A 230 6.49 2.85 -5.48
CA VAL A 230 5.36 3.64 -6.00
C VAL A 230 5.86 4.57 -7.08
N ASN A 231 5.20 4.53 -8.24
CA ASN A 231 5.54 5.46 -9.31
C ASN A 231 5.12 6.90 -8.91
N PRO A 232 6.07 7.85 -8.81
CA PRO A 232 5.83 9.20 -8.29
C PRO A 232 5.07 10.10 -9.26
N VAL A 233 4.56 9.60 -10.38
CA VAL A 233 3.70 10.35 -11.31
C VAL A 233 2.31 9.74 -11.38
N THR A 234 2.25 8.42 -11.58
CA THR A 234 1.00 7.68 -11.77
C THR A 234 0.37 7.19 -10.47
N ARG A 235 1.12 7.21 -9.35
CA ARG A 235 0.71 6.70 -8.03
C ARG A 235 0.35 5.21 -8.03
N VAL A 236 0.79 4.47 -9.03
CA VAL A 236 0.64 3.01 -9.03
C VAL A 236 1.72 2.44 -8.14
N THR A 237 1.29 1.67 -7.14
CA THR A 237 2.15 0.84 -6.29
C THR A 237 2.45 -0.45 -7.01
N TYR A 238 3.72 -0.81 -7.09
CA TYR A 238 4.22 -2.02 -7.74
C TYR A 238 4.85 -2.90 -6.68
N ILE A 239 4.25 -4.07 -6.44
CA ILE A 239 4.79 -5.04 -5.50
C ILE A 239 5.55 -6.10 -6.28
N HIS A 240 6.86 -6.13 -6.08
CA HIS A 240 7.78 -6.95 -6.83
C HIS A 240 7.64 -8.44 -6.51
N LYS A 241 7.70 -9.25 -7.56
CA LYS A 241 7.80 -10.70 -7.49
C LYS A 241 8.44 -11.26 -8.75
N ASP A 242 9.56 -11.95 -8.58
CA ASP A 242 10.19 -12.78 -9.60
C ASP A 242 10.28 -14.26 -9.16
N GLY A 243 11.09 -15.05 -9.86
CA GLY A 243 11.23 -16.49 -9.60
C GLY A 243 11.79 -16.82 -8.21
N ALA A 244 12.65 -15.97 -7.63
CA ALA A 244 13.32 -16.22 -6.36
C ALA A 244 12.94 -15.20 -5.26
N HIS A 245 12.50 -14.01 -5.65
CA HIS A 245 12.15 -12.92 -4.74
C HIS A 245 10.65 -12.60 -4.79
N ASP A 246 10.04 -12.38 -3.63
CA ASP A 246 8.65 -11.99 -3.48
C ASP A 246 8.57 -10.97 -2.34
N SER A 247 8.33 -9.70 -2.69
CA SER A 247 8.26 -8.60 -1.71
C SER A 247 6.88 -8.52 -1.02
N PHE A 248 6.06 -9.58 -1.13
CA PHE A 248 4.80 -9.70 -0.42
C PHE A 248 5.02 -9.92 1.10
N ARG A 249 5.21 -8.83 1.82
CA ARG A 249 5.42 -8.77 3.28
C ARG A 249 4.85 -7.47 3.84
N MET A 250 4.34 -7.50 5.08
CA MET A 250 3.56 -6.41 5.66
C MET A 250 4.31 -5.07 5.66
N ASP A 251 5.59 -5.10 6.02
CA ASP A 251 6.50 -3.95 5.97
C ASP A 251 6.51 -3.30 4.58
N THR A 252 6.82 -4.04 3.52
CA THR A 252 6.81 -3.49 2.16
C THR A 252 5.43 -2.99 1.75
N LEU A 253 4.35 -3.72 2.06
CA LEU A 253 3.00 -3.30 1.64
C LEU A 253 2.59 -1.95 2.24
N ILE A 254 2.91 -1.73 3.53
CA ILE A 254 2.60 -0.48 4.23
C ILE A 254 3.58 0.63 3.85
N HIS A 255 4.87 0.32 3.65
CA HIS A 255 5.88 1.26 3.14
C HIS A 255 5.44 1.87 1.81
N GLU A 256 5.11 1.04 0.83
CA GLU A 256 4.67 1.54 -0.46
C GLU A 256 3.34 2.29 -0.37
N ALA A 257 2.43 1.89 0.52
CA ALA A 257 1.20 2.66 0.72
C ALA A 257 1.48 4.06 1.28
N ALA A 258 2.48 4.19 2.15
CA ALA A 258 2.90 5.47 2.70
C ALA A 258 3.44 6.40 1.61
N HIS A 259 4.22 5.88 0.66
CA HIS A 259 4.62 6.65 -0.53
C HIS A 259 3.41 7.17 -1.32
N ALA A 260 2.45 6.30 -1.62
CA ALA A 260 1.23 6.70 -2.33
C ALA A 260 0.44 7.79 -1.56
N LEU A 261 0.42 7.71 -0.22
CA LEU A 261 -0.21 8.71 0.64
C LEU A 261 0.53 10.04 0.60
N PHE A 262 1.85 10.04 0.77
CA PHE A 262 2.65 11.26 0.91
C PHE A 262 2.88 11.98 -0.41
N TYR A 263 3.00 11.27 -1.53
CA TYR A 263 3.19 11.93 -2.81
C TYR A 263 2.02 12.81 -3.22
N ASP A 264 0.79 12.50 -2.80
CA ASP A 264 -0.36 13.37 -3.04
C ASP A 264 -0.29 14.70 -2.26
N LYS A 265 0.65 14.84 -1.33
CA LYS A 265 0.81 16.00 -0.43
C LYS A 265 2.12 16.76 -0.66
N PHE A 266 2.80 16.47 -1.77
CA PHE A 266 4.09 17.04 -2.13
C PHE A 266 4.04 17.75 -3.48
N HIS A 267 4.66 18.93 -3.57
CA HIS A 267 4.88 19.65 -4.81
C HIS A 267 6.34 19.54 -5.24
N GLY A 268 6.59 18.87 -6.37
CA GLY A 268 7.92 18.77 -6.95
C GLY A 268 8.42 17.35 -7.17
N GLU A 269 7.55 16.42 -7.58
CA GLU A 269 7.85 15.00 -7.91
C GLU A 269 9.05 14.78 -8.85
N ALA A 270 9.57 15.85 -9.47
CA ALA A 270 10.75 15.80 -10.31
C ALA A 270 11.97 15.21 -9.57
N CYS A 271 12.18 15.50 -8.27
CA CYS A 271 13.29 14.87 -7.54
C CYS A 271 13.16 13.34 -7.48
N LEU A 272 12.00 12.85 -7.07
CA LEU A 272 11.68 11.42 -6.97
C LEU A 272 11.69 10.70 -8.33
N THR A 273 11.15 11.36 -9.36
CA THR A 273 11.07 10.81 -10.71
C THR A 273 12.46 10.67 -11.33
N TRP A 274 13.34 11.66 -11.12
CA TRP A 274 14.70 11.61 -11.65
C TRP A 274 15.54 10.53 -10.97
N ASP A 275 15.44 10.42 -9.65
CA ASP A 275 16.20 9.41 -8.91
C ASP A 275 15.73 8.00 -9.33
N LEU A 276 14.42 7.71 -9.31
CA LEU A 276 13.88 6.41 -9.77
C LEU A 276 14.31 6.04 -11.21
N VAL A 277 14.38 7.02 -12.12
CA VAL A 277 14.79 6.78 -13.52
C VAL A 277 16.31 6.54 -13.65
N LEU A 278 17.12 7.19 -12.82
CA LEU A 278 18.57 7.18 -12.97
C LEU A 278 19.24 6.04 -12.20
N THR A 279 18.76 5.73 -11.00
CA THR A 279 19.39 4.75 -10.09
C THR A 279 18.69 3.40 -10.09
N HIS A 280 17.42 3.33 -10.54
CA HIS A 280 16.54 2.15 -10.40
C HIS A 280 16.35 1.68 -8.95
N ASP A 281 16.81 2.48 -7.98
CA ASP A 281 16.78 2.25 -6.54
C ASP A 281 16.69 3.61 -5.85
N THR A 282 15.96 3.69 -4.74
CA THR A 282 15.82 4.90 -3.93
C THR A 282 16.63 4.85 -2.63
N HIS A 283 17.25 3.70 -2.31
CA HIS A 283 17.85 3.41 -1.00
C HIS A 283 19.36 3.68 -0.86
N ASP A 284 19.96 4.43 -1.78
CA ASP A 284 21.37 4.84 -1.71
C ASP A 284 21.52 6.32 -1.35
N LEU A 285 22.76 6.79 -1.13
CA LEU A 285 23.06 8.21 -0.92
C LEU A 285 22.44 9.06 -2.04
N ALA A 286 21.31 9.68 -1.72
CA ALA A 286 20.55 10.41 -2.71
C ALA A 286 21.33 11.68 -3.12
N PRO A 287 21.30 12.08 -4.40
CA PRO A 287 21.91 13.34 -4.83
C PRO A 287 21.24 14.55 -4.18
N ASN A 288 20.00 14.40 -3.70
CA ASN A 288 19.20 15.41 -3.04
C ASN A 288 18.53 14.86 -1.77
N SER A 289 18.08 15.73 -0.87
CA SER A 289 17.41 15.31 0.38
C SER A 289 15.97 14.85 0.20
N CYS A 290 15.36 15.13 -0.96
CA CYS A 290 13.95 14.84 -1.23
C CYS A 290 13.68 13.33 -1.32
N SER A 291 14.50 12.55 -2.05
CA SER A 291 14.32 11.09 -2.10
C SER A 291 14.47 10.47 -0.72
N ALA A 292 15.55 10.79 -0.02
CA ALA A 292 15.83 10.31 1.32
C ALA A 292 14.73 10.68 2.34
N PHE A 293 14.17 11.89 2.21
CA PHE A 293 13.04 12.33 3.01
C PHE A 293 11.81 11.45 2.80
N HIS A 294 11.47 11.13 1.56
CA HIS A 294 10.29 10.33 1.24
C HIS A 294 10.45 8.87 1.67
N GLU A 295 11.60 8.25 1.42
CA GLU A 295 11.88 6.89 1.90
C GLU A 295 11.87 6.83 3.43
N GLY A 296 12.57 7.78 4.09
CA GLY A 296 12.59 7.80 5.53
C GLY A 296 11.23 8.09 6.18
N ALA A 297 10.38 8.87 5.50
CA ALA A 297 8.99 9.07 5.92
C ALA A 297 8.15 7.79 5.78
N ALA A 298 8.33 7.05 4.67
CA ALA A 298 7.63 5.80 4.41
C ALA A 298 8.04 4.69 5.41
N ASP A 299 9.34 4.56 5.69
CA ASP A 299 9.87 3.64 6.70
C ASP A 299 9.33 3.98 8.09
N ALA A 300 9.39 5.25 8.51
CA ALA A 300 8.89 5.66 9.80
C ALA A 300 7.36 5.49 9.92
N PHE A 301 6.62 5.75 8.83
CA PHE A 301 5.18 5.46 8.77
C PHE A 301 4.93 3.96 8.98
N GLN A 302 5.64 3.11 8.23
CA GLN A 302 5.49 1.65 8.28
C GLN A 302 5.76 1.12 9.69
N GLN A 303 6.87 1.53 10.31
CA GLN A 303 7.24 1.09 11.65
C GLN A 303 6.24 1.56 12.69
N ARG A 304 5.83 2.84 12.64
CA ARG A 304 4.87 3.39 13.59
C ARG A 304 3.48 2.78 13.41
N PHE A 305 3.03 2.59 12.16
CA PHE A 305 1.78 1.89 11.86
C PHE A 305 1.80 0.48 12.43
N SER A 306 2.90 -0.25 12.25
CA SER A 306 3.02 -1.62 12.74
C SER A 306 3.02 -1.67 14.28
N PHE A 307 3.71 -0.74 14.94
CA PHE A 307 3.68 -0.61 16.40
C PHE A 307 2.26 -0.31 16.90
N GLU A 308 1.59 0.69 16.33
CA GLU A 308 0.25 1.10 16.80
C GLU A 308 -0.83 0.07 16.50
N GLN A 309 -0.75 -0.61 15.35
CA GLN A 309 -1.81 -1.50 14.88
C GLN A 309 -1.58 -2.98 15.23
N PHE A 310 -0.34 -3.43 15.31
CA PHE A 310 0.00 -4.83 15.54
C PHE A 310 0.81 -5.05 16.84
N GLY A 311 1.21 -3.98 17.53
CA GLY A 311 2.02 -4.08 18.74
C GLY A 311 3.45 -4.54 18.48
N THR A 312 3.95 -4.42 17.24
CA THR A 312 5.34 -4.75 16.92
C THR A 312 6.29 -3.83 17.68
N ALA A 313 7.49 -4.29 18.02
CA ALA A 313 8.50 -3.40 18.56
C ALA A 313 8.82 -2.28 17.56
N MET A 314 8.94 -1.05 18.07
CA MET A 314 9.38 0.10 17.30
C MET A 314 10.89 0.24 17.46
N ASP A 315 11.62 0.39 16.35
CA ASP A 315 13.06 0.60 16.44
C ASP A 315 13.38 1.93 17.12
N LEU A 316 14.53 2.00 17.77
CA LEU A 316 15.03 3.25 18.33
C LEU A 316 15.67 4.08 17.21
N PRO A 317 15.63 5.42 17.30
CA PRO A 317 16.40 6.29 16.41
C PRO A 317 17.87 5.87 16.36
N ASP A 318 18.54 6.15 15.25
CA ASP A 318 19.95 5.83 15.09
C ASP A 318 20.82 6.71 15.99
N ASN A 319 21.91 6.12 16.51
CA ASN A 319 22.89 6.87 17.29
C ASN A 319 23.79 7.73 16.38
N ARG A 320 24.55 8.66 16.97
CA ARG A 320 25.40 9.58 16.19
C ARG A 320 26.45 8.86 15.36
N ALA A 321 26.99 7.75 15.85
CA ALA A 321 27.97 6.96 15.12
C ALA A 321 27.37 6.34 13.85
N SER A 322 26.14 5.82 13.89
CA SER A 322 25.42 5.35 12.70
C SER A 322 25.24 6.47 11.68
N LEU A 323 24.71 7.61 12.14
CA LEU A 323 24.43 8.78 11.29
C LEU A 323 25.72 9.36 10.67
N ALA A 324 26.84 9.33 11.40
CA ALA A 324 28.14 9.81 10.91
C ALA A 324 28.84 8.81 9.97
N SER A 325 28.59 7.51 10.17
CA SER A 325 29.25 6.46 9.40
C SER A 325 28.78 6.37 7.95
N GLY A 326 27.58 6.90 7.64
CA GLY A 326 26.97 6.89 6.31
C GLY A 326 27.04 5.50 5.69
N VAL A 327 26.04 4.66 5.98
CA VAL A 327 25.99 3.23 5.63
C VAL A 327 26.72 2.96 4.30
N GLY A 328 27.90 2.31 4.37
CA GLY A 328 28.63 1.83 3.20
C GLY A 328 29.68 2.74 2.55
N LEU A 329 29.85 4.01 2.94
CA LEU A 329 30.76 4.93 2.21
C LEU A 329 32.22 4.97 2.69
N GLY A 330 32.56 4.28 3.79
CA GLY A 330 33.95 4.08 4.21
C GLY A 330 34.72 5.32 4.67
N GLU A 331 34.14 6.51 4.55
CA GLU A 331 34.68 7.77 5.07
C GLU A 331 33.67 8.47 5.98
N PRO A 332 34.03 8.80 7.23
CA PRO A 332 33.19 9.61 8.11
C PRO A 332 33.10 11.02 7.53
N VAL A 333 31.90 11.43 7.11
CA VAL A 333 31.63 12.80 6.67
C VAL A 333 30.70 13.47 7.68
N PRO A 334 31.22 14.12 8.72
CA PRO A 334 30.42 14.75 9.77
C PRO A 334 29.82 16.06 9.24
N ARG A 335 28.68 15.97 8.53
CA ARG A 335 27.90 17.15 8.11
C ARG A 335 26.40 16.88 8.22
N PRO A 336 25.59 17.80 8.77
CA PRO A 336 24.12 17.70 8.79
C PRO A 336 23.51 17.37 7.43
N ASN A 337 24.12 17.87 6.35
CA ASN A 337 23.71 17.60 4.97
C ASN A 337 23.82 16.11 4.57
N LEU A 338 24.55 15.27 5.31
CA LEU A 338 24.62 13.83 5.04
C LEU A 338 23.38 13.12 5.59
N VAL A 339 22.97 13.44 6.82
CA VAL A 339 21.75 12.87 7.43
C VAL A 339 20.53 13.17 6.56
N GLU A 340 20.44 14.40 6.04
CA GLU A 340 19.36 14.80 5.13
C GLU A 340 19.34 14.03 3.79
N ARG A 341 20.42 13.33 3.43
CA ARG A 341 20.59 12.61 2.15
C ARG A 341 20.57 11.08 2.31
N LEU A 342 20.30 10.60 3.52
CA LEU A 342 20.19 9.18 3.85
C LEU A 342 18.78 8.88 4.33
N ASP A 343 18.19 7.81 3.80
CA ASP A 343 16.87 7.33 4.19
C ASP A 343 16.84 7.07 5.69
N GLU A 344 17.86 6.40 6.24
CA GLU A 344 17.95 6.10 7.67
C GLU A 344 18.11 7.36 8.52
N GLY A 345 18.75 8.39 7.95
CA GLY A 345 18.84 9.69 8.60
C GLY A 345 17.46 10.31 8.82
N TRP A 346 16.63 10.30 7.78
CA TRP A 346 15.24 10.76 7.88
C TRP A 346 14.36 9.84 8.71
N THR A 347 14.47 8.52 8.56
CA THR A 347 13.78 7.56 9.43
C THR A 347 14.09 7.86 10.89
N SER A 348 15.36 8.04 11.23
CA SER A 348 15.79 8.39 12.59
C SER A 348 15.16 9.70 13.10
N ILE A 349 15.09 10.74 12.26
CA ILE A 349 14.45 12.02 12.60
C ILE A 349 12.97 11.81 12.91
N PHE A 350 12.21 11.15 12.02
CA PHE A 350 10.79 10.89 12.22
C PHE A 350 10.53 10.01 13.45
N MET A 351 11.38 9.00 13.67
CA MET A 351 11.28 8.13 14.83
C MET A 351 11.56 8.90 16.12
N ALA A 352 12.55 9.80 16.14
CA ALA A 352 12.81 10.68 17.28
C ALA A 352 11.62 11.61 17.57
N MET A 353 10.94 12.12 16.54
CA MET A 353 9.70 12.89 16.72
C MET A 353 8.58 12.07 17.36
N MET A 354 8.44 10.80 16.99
CA MET A 354 7.36 9.92 17.45
C MET A 354 7.67 9.13 18.73
N TYR A 355 8.88 9.28 19.27
CA TYR A 355 9.33 8.52 20.42
C TYR A 355 8.94 9.19 21.74
N GLU A 356 8.10 8.51 22.53
CA GLU A 356 7.44 9.08 23.71
C GLU A 356 8.39 9.45 24.87
N ASP A 357 9.63 8.94 24.85
CA ASP A 357 10.64 9.13 25.90
C ASP A 357 11.97 9.62 25.32
N LEU A 358 11.93 10.54 24.34
CA LEU A 358 13.13 11.06 23.66
C LEU A 358 14.19 11.58 24.64
N GLY A 359 13.79 12.33 25.67
CA GLY A 359 14.67 12.81 26.75
C GLY A 359 15.42 11.71 27.53
N ARG A 360 15.03 10.44 27.38
CA ARG A 360 15.66 9.27 28.03
C ARG A 360 16.48 8.42 27.06
N LEU A 361 16.71 8.93 25.86
CA LEU A 361 17.62 8.32 24.90
C LEU A 361 18.98 8.98 24.98
N LYS A 362 20.02 8.15 24.85
CA LYS A 362 21.40 8.56 24.70
C LYS A 362 21.86 8.24 23.29
N PHE A 363 22.19 9.26 22.52
CA PHE A 363 22.62 9.16 21.13
C PHE A 363 24.15 9.03 21.00
N GLY A 364 24.92 9.29 22.06
CA GLY A 364 26.37 9.03 22.07
C GLY A 364 27.18 10.02 21.24
N SER A 365 28.44 9.74 20.94
CA SER A 365 29.25 10.56 20.02
C SER A 365 29.33 9.93 18.62
N ALA A 366 29.85 10.68 17.64
CA ALA A 366 30.14 10.15 16.32
C ALA A 366 31.26 9.09 16.30
N GLU A 367 32.07 9.00 17.38
CA GLU A 367 33.14 7.99 17.50
C GLU A 367 32.69 6.71 18.24
N ASP A 368 31.45 6.67 18.73
CA ASP A 368 30.89 5.47 19.34
C ASP A 368 30.70 4.33 18.32
N THR A 369 30.20 3.18 18.79
CA THR A 369 29.84 2.07 17.89
C THR A 369 28.52 2.37 17.18
N PRO A 370 28.47 2.29 15.84
CA PRO A 370 27.22 2.40 15.09
C PRO A 370 26.14 1.44 15.60
N GLY A 371 24.94 1.95 15.74
CA GLY A 371 23.73 1.23 16.13
C GLY A 371 22.60 2.20 16.45
N SER A 372 21.61 1.75 17.21
CA SER A 372 20.54 2.62 17.69
C SER A 372 20.92 3.36 18.97
N ALA A 373 20.21 4.45 19.26
CA ALA A 373 20.28 5.17 20.52
C ALA A 373 19.96 4.22 21.70
N LYS A 374 20.51 4.52 22.88
CA LYS A 374 20.35 3.67 24.07
C LYS A 374 19.38 4.30 25.05
N ARG A 375 18.51 3.49 25.66
CA ARG A 375 17.70 3.93 26.80
C ARG A 375 18.60 4.12 28.01
N VAL A 376 18.44 5.22 28.74
CA VAL A 376 19.15 5.49 29.99
C VAL A 376 18.18 5.61 31.16
N ALA A 377 18.64 5.16 32.34
CA ALA A 377 17.90 5.36 33.58
C ALA A 377 17.86 6.87 33.89
N PHE A 378 16.66 7.41 34.11
CA PHE A 378 16.47 8.83 34.32
C PHE A 378 15.53 9.09 35.50
N VAL A 379 15.95 9.99 36.38
CA VAL A 379 15.15 10.47 37.53
C VAL A 379 14.88 11.96 37.31
N GLY A 380 13.66 12.29 36.91
CA GLY A 380 13.23 13.66 36.63
C GLY A 380 12.01 13.70 35.71
N ALA A 381 11.54 14.92 35.43
CA ALA A 381 10.52 15.18 34.42
C ALA A 381 11.18 15.69 33.12
N CYS A 382 10.71 15.21 31.98
CA CYS A 382 11.11 15.73 30.67
C CYS A 382 9.87 16.15 29.88
N SER A 383 10.01 17.22 29.11
CA SER A 383 9.09 17.56 28.03
C SER A 383 9.33 16.57 26.88
N GLN A 384 8.32 15.80 26.50
CA GLN A 384 8.46 14.76 25.48
C GLN A 384 7.57 15.06 24.29
N PRO A 385 8.07 14.83 23.06
CA PRO A 385 7.23 14.97 21.88
C PRO A 385 6.15 13.88 21.91
N LYS A 386 4.88 14.29 22.01
CA LYS A 386 3.73 13.37 21.99
C LYS A 386 3.16 13.24 20.58
N VAL A 387 4.01 12.86 19.62
CA VAL A 387 3.65 12.72 18.21
C VAL A 387 3.35 11.25 17.93
N ASN A 388 2.07 10.93 17.67
CA ASN A 388 1.67 9.62 17.17
C ASN A 388 1.60 9.63 15.63
N LEU A 389 1.26 8.50 15.00
CA LEU A 389 1.19 8.41 13.54
C LEU A 389 0.27 9.48 12.93
N LYS A 390 -0.95 9.63 13.47
CA LYS A 390 -1.90 10.67 13.04
C LYS A 390 -1.27 12.07 13.06
N ARG A 391 -0.56 12.43 14.13
CA ARG A 391 0.09 13.73 14.25
C ARG A 391 1.28 13.88 13.30
N MET A 392 2.05 12.82 13.05
CA MET A 392 3.11 12.83 12.05
C MET A 392 2.53 13.12 10.65
N ILE A 393 1.51 12.38 10.23
CA ILE A 393 0.83 12.61 8.93
C ILE A 393 0.28 14.04 8.87
N LYS A 394 -0.26 14.56 9.98
CA LYS A 394 -0.80 15.94 10.03
C LYS A 394 0.24 17.00 9.63
N VAL A 395 1.53 16.80 9.89
CA VAL A 395 2.60 17.71 9.44
C VAL A 395 2.63 17.82 7.93
N PHE A 396 2.35 16.72 7.22
CA PHE A 396 2.28 16.68 5.76
C PHE A 396 1.03 17.35 5.20
N LEU A 397 -0.03 17.51 6.00
CA LEU A 397 -1.37 17.85 5.51
C LEU A 397 -1.86 19.26 5.89
N SER A 398 -1.22 19.92 6.84
CA SER A 398 -1.81 21.12 7.46
C SER A 398 -1.17 22.41 6.98
N ASN A 399 -2.01 23.43 6.82
CA ASN A 399 -1.52 24.81 6.83
C ASN A 399 -1.09 25.20 8.25
N SER A 400 -0.22 26.21 8.37
CA SER A 400 0.03 26.89 9.64
C SER A 400 -0.10 28.40 9.50
N GLU A 401 -0.37 29.07 10.63
CA GLU A 401 -0.33 30.53 10.71
C GLU A 401 1.08 31.11 10.51
N LYS A 402 2.12 30.27 10.57
CA LYS A 402 3.52 30.63 10.27
C LYS A 402 3.84 30.59 8.77
N GLY A 403 2.85 30.38 7.90
CA GLY A 403 3.00 30.46 6.43
C GLY A 403 3.32 29.14 5.73
N PHE A 404 3.24 28.02 6.43
CA PHE A 404 3.34 26.68 5.83
C PHE A 404 2.03 26.32 5.14
N PHE A 405 2.08 25.92 3.87
CA PHE A 405 0.91 25.51 3.08
C PHE A 405 0.66 24.00 3.18
N LYS A 406 -0.52 23.56 2.72
CA LYS A 406 -0.95 22.15 2.75
C LYS A 406 0.05 21.23 2.06
N ASP A 407 0.68 21.69 0.98
CA ASP A 407 1.63 20.89 0.20
C ASP A 407 3.07 21.23 0.57
N LEU A 408 3.90 20.20 0.74
CA LEU A 408 5.33 20.38 1.02
C LEU A 408 6.09 20.82 -0.23
N THR A 409 6.97 21.79 -0.05
CA THR A 409 7.97 22.20 -1.03
C THR A 409 9.25 21.37 -0.90
N GLN A 410 10.09 21.39 -1.95
CA GLN A 410 11.40 20.75 -1.89
C GLN A 410 12.27 21.30 -0.76
N ASP A 411 12.23 22.61 -0.46
CA ASP A 411 13.01 23.20 0.63
C ASP A 411 12.55 22.67 2.00
N GLU A 412 11.27 22.30 2.14
CA GLU A 412 10.71 21.66 3.32
C GLU A 412 11.09 20.18 3.48
N THR A 413 11.81 19.58 2.51
CA THR A 413 12.45 18.25 2.64
C THR A 413 13.88 18.34 3.19
N ARG A 414 14.17 19.41 3.91
CA ARG A 414 15.40 19.59 4.70
C ARG A 414 15.05 19.60 6.18
N MET A 415 15.98 19.18 7.03
CA MET A 415 15.74 18.91 8.45
C MET A 415 15.21 20.16 9.16
N ASP A 416 15.92 21.29 9.10
CA ASP A 416 15.51 22.50 9.84
C ASP A 416 14.15 23.04 9.37
N PRO A 417 13.88 23.20 8.05
CA PRO A 417 12.55 23.60 7.58
C PRO A 417 11.44 22.64 7.97
N PHE A 418 11.67 21.32 7.87
CA PHE A 418 10.66 20.32 8.23
C PHE A 418 10.34 20.33 9.73
N LEU A 419 11.36 20.36 10.59
CA LEU A 419 11.17 20.42 12.05
C LEU A 419 10.51 21.74 12.47
N SER A 420 10.84 22.86 11.79
CA SER A 420 10.15 24.14 11.98
C SER A 420 8.68 24.07 11.59
N ARG A 421 8.36 23.36 10.50
CA ARG A 421 6.98 23.09 10.07
C ARG A 421 6.23 22.24 11.10
N ALA A 422 6.85 21.18 11.60
CA ALA A 422 6.27 20.34 12.65
C ALA A 422 5.95 21.16 13.91
N ALA A 423 6.89 22.02 14.34
CA ALA A 423 6.70 22.92 15.49
C ALA A 423 5.60 23.97 15.28
N ALA A 424 5.35 24.37 14.04
CA ALA A 424 4.26 25.29 13.72
C ALA A 424 2.87 24.62 13.73
N ILE A 425 2.79 23.32 13.45
CA ILE A 425 1.53 22.59 13.23
C ILE A 425 1.07 21.82 14.48
N LEU A 426 2.02 21.35 15.30
CA LEU A 426 1.73 20.39 16.37
C LEU A 426 1.71 21.07 17.75
N ALA A 427 0.53 21.10 18.39
CA ALA A 427 0.31 21.80 19.66
C ALA A 427 1.15 21.35 20.88
N ASN A 428 1.97 20.29 20.78
CA ASN A 428 2.85 19.77 21.86
C ASN A 428 4.22 19.33 21.28
N PHE A 429 4.66 20.02 20.25
CA PHE A 429 5.98 19.90 19.65
C PHE A 429 6.33 21.33 19.30
N ASP A 430 7.26 21.92 20.03
CA ASP A 430 7.65 23.31 19.89
C ASP A 430 9.06 23.40 19.31
N GLU A 431 9.62 24.62 19.29
CA GLU A 431 10.96 24.87 18.76
C GLU A 431 12.05 24.20 19.61
N GLU A 432 11.83 23.96 20.90
CA GLU A 432 12.78 23.26 21.76
C GLU A 432 12.87 21.78 21.40
N HIS A 433 11.72 21.13 21.14
CA HIS A 433 11.69 19.76 20.62
C HIS A 433 12.36 19.65 19.24
N ALA A 434 12.08 20.60 18.35
CA ALA A 434 12.73 20.67 17.03
C ALA A 434 14.26 20.79 17.17
N ASN A 435 14.73 21.70 18.03
CA ASN A 435 16.15 21.92 18.26
C ASN A 435 16.85 20.70 18.88
N ALA A 436 16.20 20.03 19.85
CA ALA A 436 16.74 18.82 20.46
C ALA A 436 16.93 17.71 19.40
N ILE A 437 15.95 17.51 18.52
CA ILE A 437 16.03 16.51 17.45
C ILE A 437 17.11 16.90 16.44
N ALA A 438 17.16 18.15 15.99
CA ALA A 438 18.21 18.62 15.09
C ALA A 438 19.61 18.44 15.69
N ALA A 439 19.77 18.74 16.99
CA ALA A 439 21.05 18.64 17.68
C ALA A 439 21.54 17.19 17.80
N VAL A 440 20.64 16.21 18.03
CA VAL A 440 21.06 14.80 18.11
C VAL A 440 21.36 14.16 16.76
N HIS A 441 20.90 14.77 15.67
CA HIS A 441 21.23 14.36 14.31
C HIS A 441 22.42 15.16 13.73
N ASP A 442 22.96 16.14 14.45
CA ASP A 442 24.25 16.75 14.13
C ASP A 442 25.39 15.97 14.81
N SER A 443 26.07 15.13 14.03
CA SER A 443 27.22 14.33 14.47
C SER A 443 28.37 15.13 15.10
N ARG A 444 28.40 16.46 14.94
CA ARG A 444 29.44 17.34 15.52
C ARG A 444 29.12 17.77 16.96
N LEU A 445 27.89 17.54 17.42
CA LEU A 445 27.43 17.90 18.75
C LEU A 445 27.42 16.66 19.66
N ASP A 446 27.63 16.89 20.96
CA ASP A 446 27.58 15.89 22.03
C ASP A 446 26.35 16.06 22.95
N SER A 447 25.54 17.09 22.71
CA SER A 447 24.36 17.44 23.49
C SER A 447 23.27 16.36 23.36
N GLU A 448 22.85 15.74 24.45
CA GLU A 448 21.80 14.72 24.44
C GLU A 448 20.41 15.36 24.53
N PRO A 449 19.33 14.64 24.17
CA PRO A 449 17.98 15.21 24.27
C PRO A 449 17.63 15.66 25.68
N SER A 450 18.20 15.01 26.70
CA SER A 450 18.04 15.40 28.11
C SER A 450 18.53 16.81 28.42
N ASP A 451 19.51 17.32 27.66
CA ASP A 451 20.11 18.63 27.90
C ASP A 451 19.17 19.77 27.49
N PHE A 452 18.19 19.47 26.62
CA PHE A 452 17.16 20.38 26.16
C PHE A 452 15.83 20.12 26.87
N LEU A 453 15.46 18.85 26.99
CA LEU A 453 14.08 18.47 27.29
C LEU A 453 13.81 18.22 28.76
N CYS A 454 14.83 18.15 29.62
CA CYS A 454 14.67 17.71 31.00
C CYS A 454 15.21 18.75 32.00
N GLU A 455 14.44 19.02 33.06
CA GLU A 455 14.84 19.94 34.14
C GLU A 455 15.44 19.18 35.34
N GLY A 456 16.42 19.79 36.02
CA GLY A 456 16.95 19.29 37.30
C GLY A 456 17.81 18.03 37.20
N VAL A 457 18.49 17.83 36.08
CA VAL A 457 19.15 16.57 35.74
C VAL A 457 20.44 16.34 36.53
N GLU A 458 20.42 15.37 37.44
CA GLU A 458 21.62 14.58 37.78
C GLU A 458 21.55 13.25 37.03
N VAL A 459 22.34 13.10 35.96
CA VAL A 459 22.50 11.80 35.30
C VAL A 459 23.14 10.87 36.32
N VAL A 460 22.39 9.87 36.79
CA VAL A 460 22.94 8.83 37.67
C VAL A 460 24.02 8.11 36.88
N LYS A 461 25.28 8.39 37.20
CA LYS A 461 26.44 7.64 36.70
C LYS A 461 26.42 6.25 37.32
N GLY A 462 25.54 5.39 36.82
CA GLY A 462 25.43 3.97 37.15
C GLY A 462 25.31 3.18 35.86
N ASP A 463 25.84 1.96 35.88
CA ASP A 463 25.88 1.06 34.73
C ASP A 463 24.51 0.97 34.02
N PRO A 464 24.48 0.88 32.68
CA PRO A 464 23.25 0.75 31.93
C PRO A 464 22.44 -0.41 32.52
N LEU A 465 21.22 -0.10 32.95
CA LEU A 465 20.31 -1.06 33.55
C LEU A 465 20.37 -2.36 32.74
N GLY A 466 20.78 -3.45 33.40
CA GLY A 466 20.77 -4.78 32.82
C GLY A 466 19.43 -5.02 32.15
N GLY A 467 19.46 -5.14 30.83
CA GLY A 467 18.26 -5.23 30.01
C GLY A 467 17.49 -6.48 30.41
N ASP A 468 16.27 -6.31 30.95
CA ASP A 468 15.24 -7.36 30.95
C ASP A 468 13.88 -6.92 31.50
N LEU A 469 13.68 -5.69 32.00
CA LEU A 469 12.43 -5.35 32.72
C LEU A 469 11.41 -4.47 31.98
N LEU A 470 11.59 -4.14 30.70
CA LEU A 470 10.62 -3.29 29.97
C LEU A 470 10.31 -3.73 28.53
N ASN A 471 10.41 -5.02 28.21
CA ASN A 471 10.01 -5.51 26.88
C ASN A 471 9.01 -6.68 26.97
N PRO A 472 7.69 -6.45 26.86
CA PRO A 472 6.78 -7.53 26.54
C PRO A 472 7.01 -7.90 25.06
N SER A 473 7.73 -9.00 24.83
CA SER A 473 8.08 -9.61 23.53
C SER A 473 9.43 -9.22 22.90
N SER A 474 10.52 -9.72 23.47
CA SER A 474 11.76 -9.90 22.71
C SER A 474 11.63 -11.15 21.82
N GLY A 475 11.07 -10.97 20.62
CA GLY A 475 11.37 -11.88 19.52
C GLY A 475 12.87 -11.83 19.18
N PRO A 476 13.44 -12.87 18.54
CA PRO A 476 14.85 -12.85 18.15
C PRO A 476 15.14 -11.64 17.25
N PRO A 477 16.34 -11.04 17.33
CA PRO A 477 16.70 -9.92 16.48
C PRO A 477 16.56 -10.34 15.02
N ARG A 478 15.61 -9.73 14.30
CA ARG A 478 15.56 -9.87 12.85
C ARG A 478 16.85 -9.24 12.32
N ARG A 479 17.66 -10.04 11.62
CA ARG A 479 18.69 -9.49 10.75
C ARG A 479 17.97 -8.56 9.78
N ARG A 480 18.17 -7.24 9.91
CA ARG A 480 17.88 -6.33 8.81
C ARG A 480 18.68 -6.88 7.63
N GLY A 481 17.96 -7.34 6.60
CA GLY A 481 18.62 -7.60 5.32
C GLY A 481 19.14 -6.26 4.87
N SER A 482 20.46 -6.07 4.89
CA SER A 482 21.01 -5.10 3.96
C SER A 482 20.54 -5.57 2.58
N PHE A 483 19.90 -4.68 1.83
CA PHE A 483 19.78 -4.87 0.39
C PHE A 483 21.20 -4.83 -0.17
N ASN A 484 21.91 -5.95 -0.06
CA ASN A 484 23.12 -6.15 -0.84
C ASN A 484 22.64 -6.54 -2.24
N ASN A 485 22.75 -5.58 -3.15
CA ASN A 485 22.86 -5.83 -4.58
C ASN A 485 23.93 -6.89 -4.90
#